data_AF-A0A1I1N1B9-F1
#
_entry.id   AF-A0A1I1N1B9-F1
#
_cell.length_a   1.000
_cell.length_b   1.000
_cell.length_c   1.000
_cell.angle_alpha   90.00
_cell.angle_beta   90.00
_cell.angle_gamma   90.00
#
_symmetry.space_group_name_H-M   'P 1'
#
loop_
_entity.id
_entity.type
_entity.pdbx_description
1 polymer ?
#
loop_
_entity_poly.entity_id
_entity_poly.type
_entity_poly.pdbx_seq_one_letter_code
_entity_poly.pdbx_strand_id
1 'polypeptide(L)' 'MKKRIWFNRWFSAAYHFIEAIKYNDDGVAYQIYGTHPNEDTVYFKVCDHSETEPELEEERNMLIFAWIIA' A
#
# COMPACT_ATOMS: atom_id res chain seq x y z
N MET A 1 -7.86 -0.84 -19.58
CA MET A 1 -7.87 0.14 -18.46
C MET A 1 -7.26 -0.54 -17.24
N LYS A 2 -6.31 0.09 -16.53
CA LYS A 2 -5.69 -0.53 -15.35
C LYS A 2 -6.63 -0.46 -14.15
N LYS A 3 -6.78 -1.57 -13.43
CA LYS A 3 -7.48 -1.59 -12.13
C LYS A 3 -6.53 -1.04 -11.06
N ARG A 4 -7.06 -0.33 -10.06
CA ARG A 4 -6.26 0.29 -8.99
C ARG A 4 -6.47 -0.42 -7.67
N ILE A 5 -5.40 -0.67 -6.93
CA ILE A 5 -5.42 -1.33 -5.62
C ILE A 5 -4.56 -0.51 -4.67
N TRP A 6 -5.05 -0.29 -3.44
CA TRP A 6 -4.35 0.43 -2.38
C TRP A 6 -3.95 -0.52 -1.24
N PHE A 7 -2.67 -0.46 -0.87
CA PHE A 7 -2.09 -1.16 0.26
C PHE A 7 -1.68 -0.16 1.34
N ASN A 8 -2.54 -0.01 2.34
CA ASN A 8 -2.30 0.91 3.44
C ASN A 8 -1.79 0.16 4.67
N ARG A 9 -0.63 0.56 5.19
CA ARG A 9 0.00 0.03 6.41
C ARG A 9 0.19 -1.49 6.40
N TRP A 10 0.53 -2.07 5.26
CA TRP A 10 0.72 -3.52 5.13
C TRP A 10 2.10 -3.98 5.62
N PHE A 11 2.16 -5.21 6.08
CA PHE A 11 3.42 -5.86 6.47
C PHE A 11 4.29 -6.16 5.23
N SER A 12 5.60 -6.29 5.42
CA SER A 12 6.57 -6.62 4.37
C SER A 12 6.22 -7.88 3.56
N ALA A 13 5.51 -8.85 4.15
CA ALA A 13 5.05 -10.05 3.45
C ALA A 13 4.09 -9.74 2.27
N ALA A 14 3.43 -8.57 2.29
CA ALA A 14 2.57 -8.11 1.18
C ALA A 14 3.33 -7.95 -0.13
N TYR A 15 4.66 -7.80 -0.08
CA TYR A 15 5.54 -7.75 -1.25
C TYR A 15 5.23 -8.87 -2.25
N HIS A 16 5.19 -10.13 -1.79
CA HIS A 16 4.96 -11.28 -2.67
C HIS A 16 3.54 -11.33 -3.24
N PHE A 17 2.55 -10.86 -2.47
CA PHE A 17 1.18 -10.76 -2.96
C PHE A 17 1.03 -9.69 -4.03
N ILE A 18 1.69 -8.54 -3.86
CA ILE A 18 1.69 -7.47 -4.85
C ILE A 18 2.35 -7.94 -6.15
N GLU A 19 3.48 -8.65 -6.09
CA GLU A 19 4.10 -9.23 -7.27
C GLU A 19 3.18 -10.22 -7.98
N ALA A 20 2.56 -11.14 -7.24
CA ALA A 20 1.61 -12.10 -7.82
C ALA A 20 0.42 -11.40 -8.49
N ILE A 21 -0.08 -10.31 -7.91
CA ILE A 21 -1.14 -9.48 -8.51
C ILE A 21 -0.64 -8.79 -9.79
N LYS A 22 0.57 -8.22 -9.79
CA LYS A 22 1.13 -7.51 -10.96
C LYS A 22 1.42 -8.46 -12.12
N TYR A 23 1.84 -9.68 -11.82
CA TYR A 23 2.21 -10.71 -12.79
C TYR A 23 1.18 -11.85 -12.85
N ASN A 24 -0.10 -11.52 -12.65
CA ASN A 24 -1.18 -12.51 -12.71
C ASN A 24 -1.31 -13.15 -14.10
N ASP A 25 -1.68 -14.43 -14.13
CA ASP A 25 -1.87 -15.21 -15.36
C ASP A 25 -3.11 -14.78 -16.17
N ASP A 26 -4.05 -14.06 -15.53
CA ASP A 26 -5.27 -13.57 -16.16
C ASP A 26 -5.02 -12.37 -17.11
N GLY A 27 -3.79 -11.86 -17.18
CA GLY A 27 -3.41 -10.73 -18.03
C GLY A 27 -4.05 -9.40 -17.60
N VAL A 28 -4.58 -9.32 -16.38
CA VAL A 28 -5.24 -8.11 -15.88
C VAL A 28 -4.19 -7.10 -15.47
N ALA A 29 -4.22 -5.92 -16.08
CA ALA A 29 -3.31 -4.85 -15.71
C ALA A 29 -3.76 -4.14 -14.42
N TYR A 30 -2.89 -4.14 -13.41
CA TYR A 30 -3.09 -3.43 -12.14
C TYR A 30 -2.16 -2.23 -12.00
N GLN A 31 -2.57 -1.28 -11.18
CA GLN A 31 -1.77 -0.17 -10.67
C GLN A 31 -1.86 -0.16 -9.15
N ILE A 32 -0.71 -0.21 -8.50
CA ILE A 32 -0.58 -0.45 -7.07
C ILE A 32 -0.14 0.83 -6.37
N TYR A 33 -0.91 1.22 -5.37
CA TYR A 33 -0.63 2.35 -4.50
C TYR A 33 -0.33 1.84 -3.09
N GLY A 34 0.60 2.48 -2.39
CA GLY A 34 0.92 2.10 -1.01
C GLY A 34 1.17 3.30 -0.10
N THR A 35 0.66 3.25 1.13
CA THR A 35 1.01 4.21 2.19
C THR A 35 1.43 3.48 3.45
N HIS A 36 2.42 4.01 4.16
CA HIS A 36 2.94 3.42 5.39
C HIS A 36 3.69 4.48 6.22
N PRO A 37 3.65 4.45 7.56
CA PRO A 37 4.42 5.39 8.39
C PRO A 37 5.93 5.13 8.35
N ASN A 38 6.35 3.87 8.26
CA ASN A 38 7.74 3.51 7.99
C ASN A 38 8.05 3.62 6.48
N GLU A 39 8.91 4.57 6.11
CA GLU A 39 9.38 4.80 4.74
C GLU A 39 10.20 3.63 4.16
N ASP A 40 10.86 2.85 5.03
CA ASP A 40 11.69 1.69 4.65
C ASP A 40 10.88 0.40 4.48
N THR A 41 9.55 0.48 4.46
CA THR A 41 8.72 -0.73 4.31
C THR A 41 9.01 -1.43 2.99
N VAL A 42 9.17 -2.76 3.06
CA VAL A 42 9.69 -3.54 1.93
C VAL A 42 8.74 -3.52 0.74
N TYR A 43 7.42 -3.47 0.97
CA TYR A 43 6.44 -3.58 -0.11
C TYR A 43 6.35 -2.32 -0.98
N PHE A 44 6.86 -1.16 -0.53
CA PHE A 44 6.94 0.04 -1.36
C PHE A 44 7.75 -0.20 -2.64
N LYS A 45 8.73 -1.10 -2.60
CA LYS A 45 9.57 -1.47 -3.75
C LYS A 45 8.79 -2.05 -4.93
N VAL A 46 7.57 -2.56 -4.69
CA VAL A 46 6.71 -3.16 -5.73
C VAL A 46 5.45 -2.35 -6.02
N CYS A 47 5.21 -1.25 -5.30
CA CYS A 47 4.16 -0.29 -5.61
C CYS A 47 4.52 0.54 -6.85
N ASP A 48 3.51 0.93 -7.64
CA ASP A 48 3.70 1.88 -8.74
C ASP A 48 3.73 3.33 -8.24
N HIS A 49 3.02 3.61 -7.14
CA HIS A 49 3.09 4.85 -6.37
C HIS A 49 3.14 4.53 -4.88
N SER A 50 4.00 5.21 -4.14
CA SER A 50 4.05 5.09 -2.68
C SER A 50 4.29 6.43 -2.01
N GLU A 51 3.71 6.59 -0.82
CA GLU A 51 3.87 7.79 0.00
C GLU A 51 4.07 7.39 1.47
N THR A 52 5.00 8.05 2.14
CA THR A 52 5.20 7.92 3.58
C THR A 52 4.12 8.73 4.30
N GLU A 53 3.42 8.10 5.24
CA GLU A 53 2.40 8.80 6.02
C GLU A 53 3.07 9.78 7.00
N PRO A 54 2.49 10.97 7.23
CA PRO A 54 3.04 11.93 8.17
C PRO A 54 3.03 11.35 9.59
N GLU A 55 4.01 11.74 10.41
CA GLU A 55 4.00 11.43 11.83
C GLU A 55 2.87 12.22 12.51
N LEU A 56 2.02 11.51 13.27
CA LEU A 56 0.86 12.10 13.94
C LEU A 56 1.05 12.03 15.44
N GLU A 57 0.51 13.04 16.14
CA GLU A 57 0.35 12.99 17.60
C GLU A 57 -0.44 11.74 18.01
N GLU A 58 -0.05 11.09 19.11
CA GLU A 58 -0.58 9.79 19.55
C GLU A 58 -2.12 9.74 19.62
N GLU A 59 -2.77 10.81 20.08
CA GLU A 59 -4.24 10.88 20.18
C GLU A 59 -4.92 10.88 18.80
N ARG A 60 -4.24 11.36 17.76
CA ARG A 60 -4.72 11.42 16.37
C ARG A 60 -4.44 10.14 15.58
N ASN A 61 -3.50 9.31 16.03
CA ASN A 61 -3.17 8.04 15.36
C ASN A 61 -4.38 7.09 15.27
N MET A 62 -5.26 7.08 16.27
CA MET A 62 -6.46 6.22 16.26
C MET A 62 -7.52 6.67 15.25
N LEU A 63 -7.59 7.96 14.91
CA LEU A 63 -8.62 8.53 14.03
C LEU A 63 -8.31 8.34 12.54
N ILE A 64 -7.04 8.26 12.17
CA ILE A 64 -6.62 8.07 10.77
C ILE A 64 -6.82 6.62 10.27
N PHE A 65 -6.83 5.62 11.17
CA PHE A 65 -7.24 4.26 10.80
C PHE A 65 -8.62 4.21 10.14
N ALA A 66 -9.52 5.15 10.47
CA ALA A 66 -10.85 5.22 9.86
C ALA A 66 -10.87 5.94 8.50
N TRP A 67 -9.97 6.91 8.26
CA TRP A 67 -9.94 7.70 7.02
C TRP A 67 -9.16 7.06 5.88
N ILE A 68 -8.17 6.21 6.18
CA ILE A 68 -7.36 5.53 5.16
C ILE A 68 -8.06 4.27 4.59
N ILE A 69 -9.12 3.78 5.25
CA ILE A 69 -9.85 2.56 4.87
C ILE A 69 -11.25 2.89 4.29
N ALA A 70 -11.72 4.13 4.38
CA ALA A 70 -13.04 4.58 3.92
C ALA A 70 -13.04 5.18 2.50
#